data_AF-G7LY91-F1
#
_entry.id   AF-G7LY91-F1
#
_cell.length_a   1.000
_cell.length_b   1.000
_cell.length_c   1.000
_cell.angle_alpha   90.00
_cell.angle_beta   90.00
_cell.angle_gamma   90.00
#
_symmetry.space_group_name_H-M   'P 1'
#
loop_
_entity.id
_entity.type
_entity.pdbx_description
1 polymer ?
#
loop_
_entity_poly.entity_id
_entity_poly.type
_entity_poly.pdbx_seq_one_letter_code
_entity_poly.pdbx_strand_id
1 'polypeptide(L)' 'MEVNELVNLIVNNGFPVAVSAYLLIRLEKQIVSLSNSINKLNTIISAKLGVALDVDSSDDPHKVA' A
#
# COMPACT_ATOMS: atom_id res chain seq x y z
N MET A 1 25.02 27.79 -13.19
CA MET A 1 25.16 26.54 -12.43
C MET A 1 26.15 25.69 -13.18
N GLU A 2 27.32 25.47 -12.59
CA GLU A 2 28.35 24.65 -13.21
C GLU A 2 27.88 23.18 -13.20
N VAL A 3 28.23 22.41 -14.22
CA VAL A 3 27.86 20.98 -14.31
C VAL A 3 28.30 20.21 -13.05
N ASN A 4 29.40 20.64 -12.42
CA ASN A 4 29.92 20.09 -11.19
C ASN A 4 28.98 20.26 -9.98
N GLU A 5 28.30 21.41 -9.83
CA GLU A 5 27.32 21.62 -8.76
C GLU A 5 26.10 20.72 -8.93
N LEU A 6 25.63 20.57 -10.18
CA LEU A 6 24.52 19.69 -10.51
C LEU A 6 24.85 18.22 -10.18
N VAL A 7 26.05 17.76 -10.55
CA VAL A 7 26.54 16.41 -10.23
C VAL A 7 26.63 16.21 -8.72
N ASN A 8 27.16 17.18 -7.98
CA ASN A 8 27.29 17.09 -6.52
C ASN A 8 25.91 17.01 -5.83
N LEU A 9 24.93 17.77 -6.32
CA LEU A 9 23.56 17.75 -5.80
C LEU A 9 22.88 16.39 -6.03
N ILE A 10 23.06 15.81 -7.23
CA ILE A 10 22.53 14.47 -7.57
C ILE A 10 23.20 13.39 -6.72
N VAL A 11 24.52 13.44 -6.54
CA VAL A 11 25.26 12.44 -5.75
C VAL A 11 24.87 12.52 -4.27
N ASN A 12 24.78 13.72 -3.71
CA ASN A 12 24.45 13.91 -2.30
C ASN A 12 22.99 13.55 -1.99
N ASN A 13 22.07 13.78 -2.93
CA ASN A 13 20.65 13.46 -2.75
C ASN A 13 20.27 12.06 -3.27
N GLY A 14 21.12 11.43 -4.07
CA GLY A 14 20.86 10.11 -4.65
C GLY A 14 20.77 9.00 -3.60
N PHE A 15 21.61 9.05 -2.56
CA PHE A 15 21.56 8.07 -1.47
C PHE A 15 20.28 8.17 -0.63
N PRO A 16 19.90 9.35 -0.08
CA PRO A 16 18.62 9.50 0.60
C PRO A 16 17.42 9.09 -0.27
N VAL A 17 17.42 9.45 -1.55
CA VAL A 17 16.34 9.09 -2.49
C VAL A 17 16.25 7.57 -2.69
N ALA A 18 17.37 6.88 -2.88
CA ALA A 18 17.39 5.43 -3.02
C ALA A 18 16.88 4.72 -1.74
N VAL A 19 17.28 5.22 -0.57
CA VAL A 19 16.80 4.71 0.72
C VAL A 19 15.30 4.94 0.87
N SER A 20 14.81 6.15 0.58
CA SER A 20 13.38 6.48 0.61
C SER A 20 12.58 5.60 -0.34
N ALA A 21 13.04 5.39 -1.58
CA ALA A 21 12.38 4.52 -2.54
C ALA A 21 12.29 3.07 -2.04
N TYR A 22 13.39 2.53 -1.49
CA TYR A 22 13.39 1.20 -0.89
C TYR A 22 12.42 1.09 0.29
N LEU A 23 12.39 2.10 1.17
CA LEU A 23 11.49 2.14 2.32
C LEU A 23 10.03 2.20 1.89
N LEU A 24 9.68 3.01 0.88
CA LEU A 24 8.32 3.08 0.35
C LEU A 24 7.84 1.72 -0.18
N ILE A 25 8.66 1.06 -1.00
CA ILE A 25 8.35 -0.29 -1.53
C ILE A 25 8.20 -1.29 -0.39
N ARG A 26 9.05 -1.20 0.64
CA ARG A 26 8.96 -2.10 1.81
C ARG A 26 7.70 -1.83 2.63
N LEU A 27 7.32 -0.57 2.82
CA LEU A 27 6.14 -0.18 3.58
C LEU A 27 4.85 -0.63 2.88
N GLU A 28 4.78 -0.48 1.56
CA GLU A 28 3.65 -0.96 0.76
C GLU A 28 3.36 -2.45 1.02
N LYS A 29 4.40 -3.29 0.98
CA LYS A 29 4.28 -4.73 1.25
C LYS A 29 3.73 -5.01 2.66
N GLN A 30 4.15 -4.24 3.66
CA GLN A 30 3.68 -4.40 5.03
C GLN A 30 2.21 -3.99 5.19
N ILE A 31 1.79 -2.91 4.54
CA ILE A 31 0.40 -2.43 4.55
C ILE A 31 -0.52 -3.46 3.89
N VAL A 32 -0.13 -4.01 2.73
CA VAL A 32 -0.88 -5.08 2.06
C VAL A 32 -1.00 -6.32 2.93
N SER A 33 0.11 -6.74 3.57
CA SER A 33 0.09 -7.88 4.50
C SER A 33 -0.84 -7.64 5.70
N LEU A 34 -0.85 -6.43 6.24
CA LEU A 34 -1.72 -6.06 7.35
C LEU A 34 -3.19 -6.07 6.94
N SER A 35 -3.52 -5.46 5.79
CA SER A 35 -4.88 -5.47 5.23
C SER A 35 -5.39 -6.90 5.02
N ASN A 36 -4.57 -7.77 4.44
CA ASN A 36 -4.90 -9.19 4.28
C ASN A 36 -5.14 -9.90 5.61
N SER A 37 -4.36 -9.57 6.65
CA SER A 37 -4.52 -10.15 7.99
C SER A 37 -5.82 -9.70 8.65
N ILE A 38 -6.21 -8.42 8.48
CA ILE A 38 -7.48 -7.88 8.96
C ILE A 38 -8.66 -8.56 8.24
N ASN A 39 -8.61 -8.68 6.92
CA ASN A 39 -9.68 -9.33 6.14
C ASN A 39 -9.85 -10.81 6.53
N LYS A 40 -8.74 -11.53 6.72
CA LYS A 40 -8.76 -12.92 7.22
C LYS A 40 -9.39 -12.99 8.61
N LEU A 41 -9.02 -12.10 9.52
CA LEU A 41 -9.60 -12.05 10.86
C LEU A 41 -11.10 -11.77 10.79
N ASN A 42 -11.52 -10.80 9.99
CA ASN A 42 -12.93 -10.46 9.81
C ASN A 42 -13.74 -11.64 9.25
N THR A 43 -13.17 -12.36 8.29
CA THR A 43 -13.77 -13.59 7.72
C THR A 43 -13.91 -14.68 8.78
N ILE A 44 -12.87 -14.91 9.59
CA ILE A 44 -12.90 -15.90 10.67
C ILE A 44 -13.97 -15.53 11.70
N ILE A 45 -14.03 -14.26 12.12
CA ILE A 45 -15.03 -13.78 13.07
C ILE A 45 -16.44 -13.98 12.49
N SER A 46 -16.68 -13.58 11.25
CA SER A 46 -17.97 -13.77 10.57
C SER A 46 -18.38 -15.23 10.51
N ALA A 47 -17.46 -16.12 10.12
CA ALA A 47 -17.69 -17.56 10.06
C ALA A 47 -17.97 -18.17 11.44
N LYS A 48 -17.28 -17.70 12.48
CA LYS A 48 -17.46 -18.20 13.86
C LYS A 48 -18.73 -17.67 14.53
N LEU A 49 -19.18 -16.47 14.17
CA LEU A 49 -20.34 -15.81 14.77
C LEU A 49 -21.64 -16.04 14.00
N GLY A 50 -21.58 -16.63 12.80
CA GLY A 50 -22.75 -16.85 11.94
C GLY A 50 -23.36 -15.56 11.38
N VAL A 51 -22.68 -14.43 11.56
CA VAL A 51 -23.07 -13.13 11.02
C VAL A 51 -22.39 -13.00 9.66
N ALA A 52 -23.18 -13.14 8.59
CA ALA A 52 -22.74 -12.70 7.26
C ALA A 52 -22.56 -11.18 7.34
N LEU A 53 -21.31 -10.71 7.40
CA LEU A 53 -21.05 -9.32 7.07
C LEU A 53 -21.17 -9.21 5.56
N ASP A 54 -22.21 -8.52 5.10
CA ASP A 54 -22.28 -7.99 3.74
C ASP A 54 -21.08 -7.07 3.56
N VAL A 55 -19.96 -7.64 3.11
CA VAL A 55 -18.85 -6.87 2.57
C VAL A 55 -19.40 -6.35 1.25
N ASP A 56 -20.06 -5.19 1.32
CA ASP A 56 -20.54 -4.49 0.13
C ASP A 56 -19.32 -4.09 -0.71
N SER A 57 -18.96 -4.99 -1.61
CA SER A 57 -18.10 -4.69 -2.76
C SER A 57 -18.98 -4.04 -3.83
N SER A 58 -19.53 -2.86 -3.52
CA SER A 58 -20.24 -2.02 -4.48
C SER A 58 -19.23 -1.25 -5.33
N ASP A 59 -18.48 -2.01 -6.14
CA ASP A 59 -17.64 -1.47 -7.22
C ASP A 59 -18.10 -2.03 -8.58
N ASP A 60 -19.41 -2.28 -8.72
CA ASP A 60 -20.03 -2.66 -10.01
C ASP A 60 -20.59 -1.39 -10.71
N PRO A 61 -19.94 -0.89 -11.78
CA PRO A 61 -20.38 0.29 -12.50
C PRO A 61 -21.60 0.07 -13.39
N HIS A 62 -22.19 -1.14 -13.42
CA HIS A 62 -23.31 -1.46 -14.32
C HIS A 62 -24.56 -1.95 -13.58
N LYS A 63 -25.21 -1.07 -12.81
CA LYS A 63 -26.63 -1.22 -12.47
C LYS A 63 -27.45 -0.13 -13.15
N VAL A 64 -27.89 -0.42 -14.39
CA VAL A 64 -28.94 0.36 -15.07
C VAL A 64 -30.31 -0.06 -14.52
N ALA A 65 -31.16 0.95 -14.35
CA ALA A 65 -32.47 0.94 -13.71
C ALA A 65 -33.50 0.01 -14.37
#